data_AF-A0A355DTJ2-F1
#
_entry.id   AF-A0A355DTJ2-F1
#
_cell.length_a   1.000
_cell.length_b   1.000
_cell.length_c   1.000
_cell.angle_alpha   90.00
_cell.angle_beta   90.00
_cell.angle_gamma   90.00
#
_symmetry.space_group_name_H-M   'P 1'
#
loop_
_entity.id
_entity.type
_entity.pdbx_description
1 polymer ?
#
loop_
_entity_poly.entity_id
_entity_poly.type
_entity_poly.pdbx_seq_one_letter_code
_entity_poly.pdbx_strand_id
1 'polypeptide(L)'
;NAAQVPDLKLLQYGFPFTAPQDLSKTVIVLPKEPSPDDLMTLLEFSARLGRLSKADSVQLAVYTIDSLPQEQRDQYHLVGVGTQKNFPFPEVFSGGFELKK
;
A
#
# COMPACT_ATOMS: atom_id res chain seq x y z
N ASN A 1 -14.73 -12.09 -12.02
CA ASN A 1 -14.40 -10.66 -11.89
C ASN A 1 -13.07 -10.54 -11.17
N ALA A 2 -11.99 -10.34 -11.91
CA ALA A 2 -10.67 -10.07 -11.33
C ALA A 2 -10.51 -8.55 -11.17
N ALA A 3 -10.08 -8.09 -9.99
CA ALA A 3 -9.77 -6.69 -9.78
C ALA A 3 -8.66 -6.26 -10.77
N GLN A 4 -8.86 -5.14 -11.48
CA GLN A 4 -7.80 -4.58 -12.32
C GLN A 4 -6.71 -4.00 -11.41
N VAL A 5 -5.61 -4.73 -11.30
CA VAL A 5 -4.42 -4.26 -10.58
C VAL A 5 -3.67 -3.27 -11.48
N PRO A 6 -3.26 -2.09 -10.99
CA PRO A 6 -2.51 -1.11 -11.77
C PRO A 6 -1.18 -1.68 -12.28
N ASP A 7 -0.69 -1.19 -13.43
CA ASP A 7 0.60 -1.60 -13.98
C ASP A 7 1.74 -1.12 -13.09
N LEU A 8 2.29 -2.05 -12.30
CA LEU A 8 3.38 -1.79 -11.36
C LEU A 8 4.71 -1.47 -12.06
N LYS A 9 4.81 -1.58 -13.41
CA LYS A 9 5.95 -1.02 -14.14
C LYS A 9 6.05 0.49 -13.99
N LEU A 10 4.95 1.18 -13.69
CA LEU A 10 4.97 2.61 -13.38
C LEU A 10 5.74 2.93 -12.09
N LEU A 11 5.91 1.96 -11.17
CA LEU A 11 6.74 2.10 -9.96
C LEU A 11 8.26 2.09 -10.26
N GLN A 12 8.66 1.66 -11.46
CA GLN A 12 10.07 1.65 -11.88
C GLN A 12 10.61 3.05 -12.20
N TYR A 13 9.73 4.04 -12.40
CA TYR A 13 10.11 5.41 -12.77
C TYR A 13 10.29 6.37 -11.56
N GLY A 14 10.19 5.85 -10.33
CA GLY A 14 10.80 6.46 -9.15
C GLY A 14 10.24 7.81 -8.71
N PHE A 15 9.02 7.83 -8.16
CA PHE A 15 8.58 8.65 -7.01
C PHE A 15 7.09 8.34 -6.72
N PRO A 16 6.62 8.16 -5.47
CA PRO A 16 7.35 8.02 -4.20
C PRO A 16 7.45 6.56 -3.66
N PHE A 17 6.82 5.56 -4.28
CA PHE A 17 6.61 4.25 -3.60
C PHE A 17 7.77 3.22 -3.69
N THR A 18 8.88 3.55 -4.34
CA THR A 18 10.05 2.66 -4.46
C THR A 18 11.35 3.28 -3.92
N ALA A 19 11.26 4.42 -3.24
CA ALA A 19 12.39 5.05 -2.56
C ALA A 19 12.06 5.19 -1.07
N PRO A 20 12.79 4.54 -0.16
CA PRO A 20 13.93 3.65 -0.36
C PRO A 20 13.56 2.28 -0.98
N GLN A 21 14.50 1.67 -1.70
CA GLN A 21 14.30 0.40 -2.43
C GLN A 21 14.05 -0.80 -1.51
N ASP A 22 14.39 -0.67 -0.21
CA ASP A 22 14.11 -1.63 0.86
C ASP A 22 12.66 -1.57 1.36
N LEU A 23 11.88 -0.59 0.88
CA LEU A 23 10.50 -0.32 1.27
C LEU A 23 10.32 -0.01 2.76
N SER A 24 11.40 0.34 3.46
CA SER A 24 11.41 0.65 4.90
C SER A 24 10.53 1.83 5.29
N LYS A 25 10.07 2.65 4.32
CA LYS A 25 9.12 3.74 4.53
C LYS A 25 7.71 3.45 4.03
N THR A 26 7.39 2.21 3.69
CA THR A 26 6.07 1.82 3.20
C THR A 26 5.32 1.01 4.26
N VAL A 27 4.07 1.40 4.52
CA VAL A 27 3.15 0.69 5.41
C VAL A 27 1.92 0.29 4.61
N ILE A 28 1.58 -1.00 4.64
CA ILE A 28 0.34 -1.51 4.05
C ILE A 28 -0.75 -1.48 5.12
N VAL A 29 -1.89 -0.90 4.80
CA VAL A 29 -3.02 -0.77 5.71
C VAL A 29 -4.21 -1.55 5.15
N LEU A 30 -4.76 -2.43 5.97
CA LEU A 30 -5.92 -3.27 5.67
C LEU A 30 -7.19 -2.68 6.31
N PRO A 31 -8.39 -3.12 5.90
CA PRO A 31 -9.63 -2.83 6.60
C PRO A 31 -9.56 -3.35 8.05
N LYS A 32 -10.42 -2.83 8.93
CA LYS A 32 -10.53 -3.32 10.32
C LYS A 32 -10.74 -4.84 10.38
N GLU A 33 -11.57 -5.35 9.48
CA GLU A 33 -11.85 -6.77 9.32
C GLU A 33 -11.50 -7.15 7.86
N PRO A 34 -10.25 -7.58 7.60
CA PRO A 34 -9.82 -7.94 6.25
C PRO A 34 -10.53 -9.19 5.76
N SER A 35 -11.00 -9.16 4.52
CA SER A 35 -11.52 -10.35 3.83
C SER A 35 -10.37 -11.24 3.33
N PRO A 36 -10.66 -12.51 2.96
CA PRO A 36 -9.67 -13.35 2.28
C PRO A 36 -9.08 -12.71 1.01
N ASP A 37 -9.88 -11.97 0.26
CA ASP A 37 -9.44 -11.27 -0.95
C ASP A 37 -8.47 -10.12 -0.63
N ASP A 38 -8.68 -9.40 0.49
CA ASP A 38 -7.75 -8.36 0.95
C ASP A 38 -6.39 -8.97 1.32
N LEU A 39 -6.40 -10.13 1.98
CA LEU A 39 -5.18 -10.86 2.31
C LEU A 39 -4.47 -11.40 1.06
N MET A 40 -5.21 -11.89 0.07
CA MET A 40 -4.60 -12.36 -1.19
C MET A 40 -4.00 -11.21 -1.98
N THR A 41 -4.68 -10.05 -1.99
CA THR A 41 -4.17 -8.82 -2.59
C THR A 41 -2.88 -8.38 -1.91
N LEU A 42 -2.84 -8.40 -0.57
CA LEU A 42 -1.63 -8.12 0.21
C LEU A 42 -0.48 -9.06 -0.18
N LEU A 43 -0.72 -10.38 -0.24
CA LEU A 43 0.32 -11.36 -0.58
C LEU A 43 0.81 -11.18 -2.02
N GLU A 44 -0.08 -10.99 -2.98
CA GLU A 44 0.29 -10.77 -4.38
C GLU A 44 1.07 -9.47 -4.56
N PHE A 45 0.61 -8.39 -3.92
CA PHE A 45 1.31 -7.10 -3.91
C PHE A 45 2.70 -7.24 -3.29
N SER A 46 2.82 -7.89 -2.14
CA SER A 46 4.10 -8.14 -1.45
C SER A 46 5.04 -8.98 -2.32
N ALA A 47 4.55 -10.02 -2.98
CA ALA A 47 5.35 -10.86 -3.87
C ALA A 47 5.83 -10.08 -5.11
N ARG A 48 5.01 -9.20 -5.67
CA ARG A 48 5.39 -8.33 -6.79
C ARG A 48 6.44 -7.30 -6.35
N LEU A 49 6.25 -6.68 -5.19
CA LEU A 49 7.22 -5.76 -4.59
C LEU A 49 8.57 -6.43 -4.32
N GLY A 50 8.56 -7.64 -3.73
CA GLY A 50 9.79 -8.39 -3.47
C GLY A 50 10.60 -8.69 -4.74
N ARG A 51 9.92 -8.95 -5.88
CA ARG A 51 10.61 -9.12 -7.18
C ARG A 51 11.14 -7.82 -7.79
N LEU A 52 10.52 -6.69 -7.47
CA LEU A 52 10.92 -5.37 -7.96
C LEU A 52 12.02 -4.74 -7.10
N SER A 53 12.07 -5.08 -5.82
CA SER A 53 13.11 -4.61 -4.90
C SER A 53 14.47 -5.16 -5.31
N LYS A 54 15.48 -4.30 -5.25
CA LYS A 54 16.89 -4.66 -5.43
C LYS A 54 17.64 -4.77 -4.10
N ALA A 55 16.94 -4.68 -2.98
CA ALA A 55 17.54 -4.73 -1.64
C ALA A 55 17.74 -6.18 -1.19
N ASP A 56 18.77 -6.40 -0.36
CA ASP A 56 19.06 -7.73 0.22
C ASP A 56 17.96 -8.22 1.17
N SER A 57 17.14 -7.29 1.68
CA SER A 57 15.96 -7.59 2.48
C SER A 57 14.87 -6.53 2.25
N VAL A 58 13.62 -6.94 2.40
CA VAL A 58 12.44 -6.07 2.28
C VAL A 58 11.73 -6.05 3.62
N GLN A 59 11.49 -4.86 4.17
CA GLN A 59 10.71 -4.70 5.39
C GLN A 59 9.31 -4.21 5.03
N LEU A 60 8.30 -5.05 5.25
CA LEU A 60 6.89 -4.69 5.04
C LEU A 60 6.18 -4.62 6.39
N ALA A 61 5.77 -3.42 6.78
CA ALA A 61 4.89 -3.22 7.91
C ALA A 61 3.44 -3.30 7.45
N VAL A 62 2.62 -4.08 8.17
CA VAL A 62 1.20 -4.26 7.86
C VAL A 62 0.39 -3.99 9.11
N TYR A 63 -0.63 -3.14 8.98
CA TYR A 63 -1.59 -2.84 10.05
C TYR A 63 -3.01 -2.94 9.53
N THR A 64 -3.97 -3.14 10.43
CA THR A 64 -5.35 -2.77 10.19
C THR A 64 -5.54 -1.29 10.51
N ILE A 65 -6.57 -0.64 9.96
CA ILE A 65 -6.83 0.78 10.21
C ILE A 65 -6.97 1.15 11.69
N ASP A 66 -7.47 0.22 12.53
CA ASP A 66 -7.63 0.42 13.97
C ASP A 66 -6.37 0.11 14.79
N SER A 67 -5.33 -0.47 14.17
CA SER A 67 -4.04 -0.74 14.81
C SER A 67 -2.89 0.11 14.26
N LEU A 68 -3.14 0.94 13.23
CA LEU A 68 -2.14 1.84 12.65
C LEU A 68 -1.79 2.95 13.66
N PRO A 69 -0.53 3.00 14.18
CA PRO A 69 -0.17 4.05 15.10
C PRO A 69 0.03 5.38 14.35
N GLN A 70 -0.23 6.49 15.05
CA GLN A 70 -0.24 7.82 14.47
C GLN A 70 1.12 8.22 13.86
N GLU A 71 2.22 7.82 14.51
CA GLU A 71 3.57 8.08 14.02
C GLU A 71 3.82 7.47 12.63
N GLN A 72 3.37 6.23 12.42
CA GLN A 72 3.50 5.53 11.14
C GLN A 72 2.61 6.18 10.09
N ARG A 73 1.41 6.65 10.48
CA ARG A 73 0.51 7.38 9.59
C ARG A 73 1.13 8.68 9.06
N ASP A 74 1.87 9.39 9.91
CA ASP A 74 2.40 10.72 9.60
C ASP A 74 3.77 10.67 8.87
N GLN A 75 4.57 9.62 9.11
CA GLN A 75 5.96 9.56 8.64
C GLN A 75 6.19 8.62 7.43
N TYR A 76 5.22 7.74 7.11
CA TYR A 76 5.40 6.68 6.12
C TYR A 76 4.47 6.84 4.91
N HIS A 77 4.86 6.24 3.79
CA HIS A 77 4.00 6.07 2.63
C HIS A 77 2.98 4.97 2.88
N LEU A 78 1.71 5.31 2.79
CA LEU A 78 0.62 4.38 3.09
C LEU A 78 0.07 3.76 1.81
N VAL A 79 -0.09 2.44 1.83
CA VAL A 79 -0.78 1.67 0.78
C VAL A 79 -2.03 1.06 1.37
N GLY A 80 -3.20 1.57 0.98
CA GLY A 80 -4.47 0.98 1.39
C GLY A 80 -4.82 -0.23 0.52
N VAL A 81 -5.23 -1.33 1.14
CA VAL A 81 -5.85 -2.49 0.47
C VAL A 81 -7.27 -2.63 1.00
N GLY A 82 -8.23 -2.84 0.11
CA GLY A 82 -9.65 -2.93 0.46
C GLY A 82 -10.54 -2.67 -0.74
N THR A 83 -11.82 -3.02 -0.61
CA THR A 83 -12.86 -2.57 -1.53
C THR A 83 -13.29 -1.15 -1.19
N GLN A 84 -13.93 -0.43 -2.12
CA GLN A 84 -14.40 0.94 -1.85
C GLN A 84 -15.28 1.05 -0.59
N LYS A 85 -16.05 0.01 -0.25
CA LYS A 85 -16.93 -0.01 0.92
C LYS A 85 -16.16 -0.08 2.25
N ASN A 86 -15.01 -0.75 2.29
CA ASN A 86 -14.24 -1.03 3.51
C ASN A 86 -12.80 -0.53 3.44
N PHE A 87 -12.48 0.34 2.48
CA PHE A 87 -11.13 0.85 2.28
C PHE A 87 -10.65 1.63 3.51
N PRO A 88 -9.38 1.48 3.94
CA PRO A 88 -8.85 2.10 5.15
C PRO A 88 -8.78 3.64 5.08
N PHE A 89 -8.80 4.24 3.88
CA PHE A 89 -8.74 5.68 3.68
C PHE A 89 -9.89 6.17 2.79
N PRO A 90 -11.16 6.10 3.23
CA PRO A 90 -12.32 6.44 2.39
C PRO A 90 -12.26 7.88 1.84
N GLU A 91 -11.54 8.78 2.50
CA GLU A 91 -11.32 10.16 2.08
C GLU A 91 -10.67 10.28 0.70
N VAL A 92 -9.87 9.29 0.26
CA VAL A 92 -9.19 9.34 -1.05
C VAL A 92 -10.16 9.27 -2.22
N PHE A 93 -11.39 8.79 -1.99
CA PHE A 93 -12.44 8.73 -3.02
C PHE A 93 -13.33 9.97 -3.03
N SER A 94 -13.15 10.88 -2.08
CA SER A 94 -13.97 12.09 -1.93
C SER A 94 -13.39 13.31 -2.63
N GLY A 95 -12.24 13.18 -3.30
CA GLY A 95 -11.59 14.24 -4.09
C GLY A 95 -10.97 13.69 -5.38
N GLY A 96 -10.88 14.53 -6.41
CA GLY A 96 -10.10 14.22 -7.61
C GLY A 96 -8.60 14.12 -7.30
N PHE A 97 -7.78 13.71 -8.28
CA PHE A 97 -6.32 13.66 -8.13
C PHE A 97 -5.76 15.07 -7.84
N GLU A 98 -5.25 15.29 -6.62
CA GLU A 98 -4.63 16.54 -6.21
C GLU A 98 -3.13 16.34 -5.91
N LEU A 99 -2.28 17.02 -6.66
CA LEU A 99 -0.87 17.19 -6.32
C LEU A 99 -0.75 18.36 -5.33
N LYS A 100 -0.61 18.04 -4.04
CA LYS A 100 -0.26 19.06 -3.04
C LYS A 100 1.19 19.50 -3.26
N LYS A 101 1.38 20.80 -3.49
CA LYS A 101 2.68 21.48 -3.62
C LYS A 101 3.34 21.68 -2.27
#